data_AF-V4AND3-F1
#
_entry.id   AF-V4AND3-F1
#
_cell.length_a   1.000
_cell.length_b   1.000
_cell.length_c   1.000
_cell.angle_alpha   90.00
_cell.angle_beta   90.00
_cell.angle_gamma   90.00
#
_symmetry.space_group_name_H-M   'P 1'
#
loop_
_entity.id
_entity.type
_entity.pdbx_description
1 polymer ?
#
loop_
_entity_poly.entity_id
_entity_poly.type
_entity_poly.pdbx_seq_one_letter_code
_entity_poly.pdbx_strand_id
1 'polypeptide(L)'
;MKDRKSIKEMRDILKKRPKSKSKDVTVFTVELLMVADVSVKDRFMALYRKKDALGVLKTYFELIAFSVQDRFDSISELYPDTVVKIELSGIVIMNTTDDAPFCRDNIRKGYLQFDPALDDFAMWSLETEDLPPHDHAMWITDEILAHGRDTSTNGVSYIGMACTNGKVSIVEDYYTGRTGHIAAHELGHKYAFYF
;
A
#
# COMPACT_ATOMS: atom_id res chain seq x y z
N MET A 1 -22.95 53.32 -38.07
CA MET A 1 -21.67 52.72 -38.54
C MET A 1 -20.94 52.19 -37.32
N LYS A 2 -21.31 50.98 -36.84
CA LYS A 2 -20.74 50.40 -35.61
C LYS A 2 -19.33 49.86 -35.88
N ASP A 3 -18.47 50.14 -34.92
CA ASP A 3 -17.02 50.22 -35.03
C ASP A 3 -16.36 48.88 -35.37
N ARG A 4 -15.91 48.72 -36.63
CA ARG A 4 -15.22 47.50 -37.11
C ARG A 4 -13.89 47.27 -36.37
N LYS A 5 -13.35 48.28 -35.70
CA LYS A 5 -12.11 48.21 -34.91
C LYS A 5 -12.32 47.38 -33.62
N SER A 6 -13.44 47.59 -32.94
CA SER A 6 -13.83 46.89 -31.69
C SER A 6 -14.03 45.37 -31.88
N ILE A 7 -14.62 44.96 -33.01
CA ILE A 7 -14.87 43.54 -33.30
C ILE A 7 -13.57 42.77 -33.59
N LYS A 8 -12.58 43.45 -34.17
CA LYS A 8 -11.27 42.85 -34.47
C LYS A 8 -10.46 42.65 -33.18
N GLU A 9 -10.47 43.64 -32.29
CA GLU A 9 -9.83 43.57 -30.98
C GLU A 9 -10.45 42.48 -30.08
N MET A 10 -11.79 42.36 -30.06
CA MET A 10 -12.46 41.25 -29.34
C MET A 10 -12.11 39.87 -29.91
N ARG A 11 -11.97 39.74 -31.24
CA ARG A 11 -11.54 38.48 -31.87
C ARG A 11 -10.09 38.13 -31.54
N ASP A 12 -9.22 39.11 -31.45
CA ASP A 12 -7.81 38.88 -31.11
C ASP A 12 -7.63 38.56 -29.60
N ILE A 13 -8.50 39.10 -28.74
CA ILE A 13 -8.60 38.71 -27.31
C ILE A 13 -9.15 37.27 -27.18
N LEU A 14 -10.18 36.90 -27.93
CA LEU A 14 -10.74 35.54 -27.94
C LEU A 14 -9.80 34.49 -28.55
N LYS A 15 -8.88 34.90 -29.44
CA LYS A 15 -7.83 34.03 -30.02
C LYS A 15 -6.62 33.85 -29.10
N LYS A 16 -6.43 34.71 -28.10
CA LYS A 16 -5.49 34.48 -27.01
C LYS A 16 -6.10 33.52 -25.99
N ARG A 17 -6.39 32.29 -26.40
CA ARG A 17 -6.40 31.19 -25.44
C ARG A 17 -5.00 31.19 -24.82
N PRO A 18 -4.84 31.27 -23.49
CA PRO A 18 -3.56 30.98 -22.90
C PRO A 18 -3.17 29.60 -23.44
N LYS A 19 -2.02 29.50 -24.12
CA LYS A 19 -1.42 28.19 -24.37
C LYS A 19 -1.34 27.55 -23.00
N SER A 20 -2.21 26.57 -22.73
CA SER A 20 -2.06 25.69 -21.59
C SER A 20 -0.61 25.20 -21.71
N LYS A 21 0.25 25.67 -20.81
CA LYS A 21 1.47 24.93 -20.55
C LYS A 21 0.95 23.56 -20.17
N SER A 22 1.28 22.56 -20.98
CA SER A 22 1.35 21.18 -20.50
C SER A 22 2.03 21.26 -19.15
N LYS A 23 1.27 21.18 -18.06
CA LYS A 23 1.88 20.99 -16.77
C LYS A 23 2.36 19.56 -16.82
N ASP A 24 3.67 19.38 -16.80
CA ASP A 24 4.25 18.06 -16.76
C ASP A 24 3.76 17.38 -15.48
N VAL A 25 2.89 16.39 -15.66
CA VAL A 25 2.36 15.60 -14.55
C VAL A 25 3.50 14.72 -14.06
N THR A 26 3.83 14.83 -12.77
CA THR A 26 4.83 13.97 -12.14
C THR A 26 4.15 12.67 -11.76
N VAL A 27 4.66 11.55 -12.26
CA VAL A 27 4.15 10.21 -11.95
C VAL A 27 5.14 9.51 -11.03
N PHE A 28 4.70 9.17 -9.83
CA PHE A 28 5.40 8.29 -8.90
C PHE A 28 4.81 6.90 -9.01
N THR A 29 5.65 5.89 -9.21
CA THR A 29 5.23 4.48 -9.16
C THR A 29 5.81 3.90 -7.88
N VAL A 30 4.98 3.15 -7.15
CA VAL A 30 5.33 2.46 -5.92
C VAL A 30 5.17 0.97 -6.17
N GLU A 31 6.30 0.26 -6.24
CA GLU A 31 6.33 -1.20 -6.35
C GLU A 31 6.01 -1.82 -4.98
N LEU A 32 4.81 -2.37 -4.84
CA LEU A 32 4.29 -2.96 -3.61
C LEU A 32 4.47 -4.48 -3.63
N LEU A 33 5.26 -5.02 -2.71
CA LEU A 33 5.32 -6.44 -2.41
C LEU A 33 4.34 -6.77 -1.28
N MET A 34 3.38 -7.67 -1.51
CA MET A 34 2.52 -8.16 -0.44
C MET A 34 3.03 -9.49 0.11
N VAL A 35 3.05 -9.62 1.43
CA VAL A 35 3.51 -10.82 2.14
C VAL A 35 2.37 -11.32 3.03
N ALA A 36 1.94 -12.56 2.83
CA ALA A 36 0.97 -13.25 3.69
C ALA A 36 1.72 -14.21 4.61
N ASP A 37 1.54 -14.09 5.92
CA ASP A 37 2.01 -15.15 6.81
C ASP A 37 1.09 -16.39 6.76
N VAL A 38 1.40 -17.37 7.60
CA VAL A 38 0.69 -18.64 7.67
C VAL A 38 -0.75 -18.48 8.15
N SER A 39 -1.04 -17.52 9.03
CA SER A 39 -2.37 -17.31 9.60
C SER A 39 -3.38 -16.93 8.50
N VAL A 40 -3.01 -16.00 7.63
CA VAL A 40 -3.83 -15.60 6.46
C VAL A 40 -4.02 -16.78 5.52
N LYS A 41 -2.93 -17.49 5.17
CA LYS A 41 -3.01 -18.66 4.28
C LYS A 41 -3.93 -19.73 4.88
N ASP A 42 -3.77 -20.07 6.15
CA ASP A 42 -4.54 -21.11 6.81
C ASP A 42 -6.02 -20.76 6.88
N ARG A 43 -6.37 -19.48 7.06
CA ARG A 43 -7.75 -19.02 6.97
C ARG A 43 -8.35 -19.25 5.58
N PHE A 44 -7.65 -18.90 4.50
CA PHE A 44 -8.12 -19.19 3.15
C PHE A 44 -8.19 -20.70 2.86
N MET A 45 -7.25 -21.48 3.37
CA MET A 45 -7.25 -22.95 3.25
C MET A 45 -8.40 -23.62 4.02
N ALA A 46 -8.90 -22.99 5.08
CA ALA A 46 -10.07 -23.44 5.84
C ALA A 46 -11.39 -23.07 5.16
N LEU A 47 -11.47 -21.89 4.53
CA LEU A 47 -12.68 -21.38 3.88
C LEU A 47 -12.93 -22.01 2.50
N TYR A 48 -11.86 -22.30 1.75
CA TYR A 48 -11.94 -22.80 0.39
C TYR A 48 -11.42 -24.22 0.29
N ARG A 49 -11.86 -24.96 -0.73
CA ARG A 49 -11.27 -26.27 -1.04
C ARG A 49 -9.79 -26.05 -1.36
N LYS A 50 -8.88 -26.77 -0.71
CA LYS A 50 -7.41 -26.61 -0.77
C LYS A 50 -6.80 -26.28 -2.15
N LYS A 51 -7.41 -26.77 -3.25
CA LYS A 51 -6.94 -26.50 -4.62
C LYS A 51 -7.18 -25.06 -5.10
N ASP A 52 -8.22 -24.40 -4.61
CA ASP A 52 -8.62 -23.06 -5.08
C ASP A 52 -8.18 -21.95 -4.12
N ALA A 53 -7.88 -22.29 -2.86
CA ALA A 53 -7.59 -21.34 -1.79
C ALA A 53 -6.46 -20.34 -2.13
N LEU A 54 -5.35 -20.82 -2.69
CA LEU A 54 -4.22 -19.94 -3.06
C LEU A 54 -4.56 -19.01 -4.23
N GLY A 55 -5.38 -19.45 -5.18
CA GLY A 55 -5.85 -18.59 -6.27
C GLY A 55 -6.74 -17.47 -5.73
N VAL A 56 -7.67 -17.82 -4.84
CA VAL A 56 -8.57 -16.83 -4.22
C VAL A 56 -7.80 -15.86 -3.31
N LEU A 57 -6.81 -16.33 -2.56
CA LEU A 57 -5.93 -15.46 -1.75
C LEU A 57 -5.17 -14.45 -2.62
N LYS A 58 -4.65 -14.87 -3.78
CA LYS A 58 -3.98 -13.95 -4.70
C LYS A 58 -4.92 -12.88 -5.23
N THR A 59 -6.12 -13.28 -5.67
CA THR A 59 -7.15 -12.33 -6.10
C THR A 59 -7.58 -11.40 -4.96
N TYR A 60 -7.63 -11.90 -3.73
CA TYR A 60 -7.91 -11.07 -2.56
C TYR A 60 -6.84 -9.98 -2.36
N PHE A 61 -5.56 -10.31 -2.53
CA PHE A 61 -4.47 -9.34 -2.45
C PHE A 61 -4.48 -8.33 -3.60
N GLU A 62 -4.86 -8.75 -4.81
CA GLU A 62 -5.12 -7.83 -5.92
C GLU A 62 -6.22 -6.82 -5.54
N LEU A 63 -7.31 -7.27 -4.90
CA LEU A 63 -8.38 -6.37 -4.42
C LEU A 63 -7.90 -5.41 -3.33
N ILE A 64 -7.00 -5.83 -2.44
CA ILE A 64 -6.35 -4.92 -1.49
C ILE A 64 -5.54 -3.87 -2.26
N ALA A 65 -4.72 -4.26 -3.23
CA ALA A 65 -3.90 -3.34 -4.02
C ALA A 65 -4.77 -2.33 -4.79
N PHE A 66 -5.89 -2.78 -5.39
CA PHE A 66 -6.87 -1.88 -6.01
C PHE A 66 -7.47 -0.90 -5.01
N SER A 67 -7.82 -1.35 -3.80
CA SER A 67 -8.32 -0.46 -2.76
C SER A 67 -7.27 0.54 -2.28
N VAL A 68 -5.98 0.19 -2.31
CA VAL A 68 -4.90 1.13 -2.01
C VAL A 68 -4.77 2.16 -3.13
N GLN A 69 -4.74 1.73 -4.39
CA GLN A 69 -4.70 2.64 -5.55
C GLN A 69 -5.85 3.66 -5.51
N ASP A 70 -7.08 3.23 -5.24
CA ASP A 70 -8.27 4.11 -5.14
C ASP A 70 -8.07 5.24 -4.11
N ARG A 71 -7.35 4.97 -3.00
CA ARG A 71 -7.01 5.98 -1.99
C ARG A 71 -5.89 6.91 -2.45
N PHE A 72 -4.91 6.40 -3.17
CA PHE A 72 -3.84 7.23 -3.70
C PHE A 72 -4.30 8.08 -4.89
N ASP A 73 -5.33 7.65 -5.63
CA ASP A 73 -5.95 8.46 -6.68
C ASP A 73 -6.57 9.75 -6.14
N SER A 74 -7.10 9.73 -4.91
CA SER A 74 -7.63 10.95 -4.27
C SER A 74 -6.55 11.96 -3.88
N ILE A 75 -5.25 11.59 -3.85
CA ILE A 75 -4.15 12.55 -3.63
C ILE A 75 -4.13 13.61 -4.74
N SER A 76 -4.54 13.24 -5.96
CA SER A 76 -4.61 14.18 -7.09
C SER A 76 -5.57 15.35 -6.85
N GLU A 77 -6.52 15.24 -5.91
CA GLU A 77 -7.38 16.35 -5.49
C GLU A 77 -6.60 17.45 -4.76
N LEU A 78 -5.58 17.06 -3.98
CA LEU A 78 -4.71 17.97 -3.24
C LEU A 78 -3.47 18.38 -4.06
N TYR A 79 -2.98 17.48 -4.89
CA TYR A 79 -1.79 17.65 -5.71
C TYR A 79 -2.11 17.33 -7.19
N PRO A 80 -2.75 18.25 -7.92
CA PRO A 80 -3.28 18.00 -9.27
C PRO A 80 -2.22 17.73 -10.34
N ASP A 81 -0.96 18.03 -10.03
CA ASP A 81 0.18 17.80 -10.91
C ASP A 81 0.96 16.51 -10.53
N THR A 82 0.42 15.72 -9.59
CA THR A 82 1.02 14.49 -9.06
C THR A 82 0.08 13.31 -9.25
N VAL A 83 0.60 12.21 -9.79
CA VAL A 83 -0.08 10.92 -9.85
C VAL A 83 0.77 9.91 -9.10
N VAL A 84 0.16 9.16 -8.19
CA VAL A 84 0.80 8.03 -7.52
C VAL A 84 0.16 6.74 -8.05
N LYS A 85 0.99 5.85 -8.58
CA LYS A 85 0.60 4.53 -9.05
C LYS A 85 1.13 3.47 -8.11
N ILE A 86 0.27 2.54 -7.73
CA ILE A 86 0.57 1.37 -6.94
C ILE A 86 0.65 0.20 -7.89
N GLU A 87 1.83 -0.39 -8.03
CA GLU A 87 2.05 -1.58 -8.84
C GLU A 87 2.39 -2.75 -7.94
N LEU A 88 1.56 -3.80 -7.99
CA LEU A 88 1.83 -5.02 -7.23
C LEU A 88 3.02 -5.76 -7.88
N SER A 89 4.18 -5.70 -7.25
CA SER A 89 5.40 -6.33 -7.77
C SER A 89 5.45 -7.83 -7.49
N GLY A 90 4.75 -8.28 -6.45
CA GLY A 90 4.58 -9.69 -6.16
C GLY A 90 3.72 -9.98 -4.94
N ILE A 91 3.42 -11.26 -4.78
CA ILE A 91 2.74 -11.81 -3.61
C ILE A 91 3.57 -12.99 -3.10
N VAL A 92 4.04 -12.90 -1.86
CA VAL A 92 4.73 -13.99 -1.16
C VAL A 92 3.78 -14.57 -0.12
N ILE A 93 3.59 -15.88 -0.12
CA ILE A 93 2.69 -16.57 0.82
C ILE A 93 3.52 -17.60 1.59
N MET A 94 3.59 -17.44 2.91
CA MET A 94 4.40 -18.30 3.77
C MET A 94 3.79 -19.69 3.89
N ASN A 95 4.61 -20.72 3.68
CA ASN A 95 4.11 -22.09 3.62
C ASN A 95 4.07 -22.77 5.00
N THR A 96 4.94 -22.38 5.92
CA THR A 96 5.02 -22.90 7.28
C THR A 96 5.38 -21.78 8.24
N THR A 97 5.17 -22.01 9.54
CA THR A 97 5.52 -21.00 10.57
C THR A 97 7.01 -20.72 10.61
N ASP A 98 7.84 -21.65 10.13
CA ASP A 98 9.28 -21.50 10.06
C ASP A 98 9.73 -20.61 8.89
N ASP A 99 8.88 -20.46 7.87
CA ASP A 99 9.12 -19.51 6.77
C ASP A 99 8.82 -18.05 7.20
N ALA A 100 8.15 -17.86 8.33
CA ALA A 100 7.72 -16.56 8.86
C ALA A 100 8.27 -16.30 10.28
N PRO A 101 9.61 -16.29 10.49
CA PRO A 101 10.20 -16.10 11.82
C PRO A 101 9.80 -14.75 12.43
N PHE A 102 9.71 -13.68 11.61
CA PHE A 102 9.23 -12.35 12.02
C PHE A 102 7.81 -12.38 12.63
N CYS A 103 6.99 -13.36 12.26
CA CYS A 103 5.67 -13.60 12.86
C CYS A 103 5.80 -14.49 14.09
N ARG A 104 6.28 -15.73 13.91
CA ARG A 104 6.33 -16.77 14.95
C ARG A 104 7.05 -16.28 16.21
N ASP A 105 8.18 -15.62 16.04
CA ASP A 105 9.05 -15.22 17.14
C ASP A 105 8.53 -14.00 17.88
N ASN A 106 7.49 -13.33 17.38
CA ASN A 106 6.88 -12.13 17.97
C ASN A 106 5.47 -12.34 18.53
N ILE A 107 4.92 -13.56 18.44
CA ILE A 107 3.68 -13.91 19.16
C ILE A 107 3.95 -14.02 20.66
N ARG A 108 3.22 -13.27 21.48
CA ARG A 108 3.25 -13.32 22.95
C ARG A 108 1.84 -13.39 23.49
N LYS A 109 1.53 -14.46 24.22
CA LYS A 109 0.21 -14.69 24.83
C LYS A 109 -0.96 -14.59 23.84
N GLY A 110 -0.74 -14.98 22.58
CA GLY A 110 -1.75 -14.93 21.52
C GLY A 110 -1.89 -13.59 20.80
N TYR A 111 -0.96 -12.66 20.99
CA TYR A 111 -0.92 -11.38 20.28
C TYR A 111 0.41 -11.19 19.57
N LEU A 112 0.39 -10.64 18.38
CA LEU A 112 1.59 -10.25 17.64
C LEU A 112 2.12 -8.92 18.18
N GLN A 113 3.29 -8.95 18.82
CA GLN A 113 3.91 -7.74 19.35
C GLN A 113 4.50 -6.92 18.21
N PHE A 114 3.82 -5.83 17.82
CA PHE A 114 4.07 -5.21 16.53
C PHE A 114 5.41 -4.45 16.45
N ASP A 115 5.93 -3.91 17.56
CA ASP A 115 7.22 -3.20 17.55
C ASP A 115 8.38 -4.12 17.15
N PRO A 116 8.66 -5.23 17.87
CA PRO A 116 9.75 -6.13 17.46
C PRO A 116 9.41 -6.88 16.16
N ALA A 117 8.12 -7.13 15.87
CA ALA A 117 7.73 -7.76 14.62
C ALA A 117 8.02 -6.91 13.40
N LEU A 118 7.90 -5.58 13.50
CA LEU A 118 8.21 -4.66 12.40
C LEU A 118 9.72 -4.62 12.14
N ASP A 119 10.54 -4.58 13.19
CA ASP A 119 12.00 -4.67 13.09
C ASP A 119 12.44 -5.98 12.44
N ASP A 120 11.90 -7.12 12.89
CA ASP A 120 12.23 -8.43 12.35
C ASP A 120 11.74 -8.61 10.91
N PHE A 121 10.58 -8.05 10.56
CA PHE A 121 10.07 -8.08 9.19
C PHE A 121 10.91 -7.20 8.25
N ALA A 122 11.38 -6.04 8.72
CA ALA A 122 12.32 -5.21 7.96
C ALA A 122 13.62 -5.97 7.68
N MET A 123 14.18 -6.62 8.69
CA MET A 123 15.40 -7.42 8.54
C MET A 123 15.18 -8.60 7.59
N TRP A 124 14.09 -9.35 7.76
CA TRP A 124 13.72 -10.43 6.84
C TRP A 124 13.59 -9.95 5.39
N SER A 125 12.95 -8.81 5.16
CA SER A 125 12.77 -8.24 3.81
C SER A 125 14.09 -7.80 3.17
N LEU A 126 15.12 -7.50 3.97
CA LEU A 126 16.44 -7.10 3.49
C LEU A 126 17.35 -8.30 3.23
N GLU A 127 17.25 -9.34 4.06
CA GLU A 127 18.12 -10.51 4.02
C GLU A 127 17.59 -11.62 3.10
N THR A 128 16.29 -11.62 2.78
CA THR A 128 15.70 -12.62 1.90
C THR A 128 16.12 -12.38 0.45
N GLU A 129 16.87 -13.33 -0.09
CA GLU A 129 17.21 -13.38 -1.51
C GLU A 129 15.98 -13.68 -2.37
N ASP A 130 15.99 -13.24 -3.63
CA ASP A 130 14.96 -13.54 -4.64
C ASP A 130 13.55 -13.00 -4.37
N LEU A 131 13.39 -12.02 -3.48
CA LEU A 131 12.15 -11.24 -3.42
C LEU A 131 11.96 -10.44 -4.73
N PRO A 132 10.73 -10.35 -5.27
CA PRO A 132 10.44 -9.42 -6.35
C PRO A 132 10.92 -8.00 -5.99
N PRO A 133 11.52 -7.25 -6.93
CA PRO A 133 11.88 -5.85 -6.71
C PRO A 133 10.69 -5.07 -6.15
N HIS A 134 10.93 -4.26 -5.13
CA HIS A 134 9.87 -3.52 -4.45
C HIS A 134 10.41 -2.26 -3.77
N ASP A 135 9.57 -1.23 -3.76
CA ASP A 135 9.76 0.00 -3.00
C ASP A 135 9.21 -0.10 -1.58
N HIS A 136 8.26 -1.01 -1.35
CA HIS A 136 7.68 -1.27 -0.04
C HIS A 136 7.20 -2.72 0.08
N ALA A 137 7.52 -3.38 1.19
CA ALA A 137 6.96 -4.69 1.53
C ALA A 137 5.89 -4.55 2.62
N MET A 138 4.70 -5.10 2.36
CA MET A 138 3.55 -5.02 3.25
C MET A 138 3.18 -6.42 3.71
N TRP A 139 3.35 -6.67 4.99
CA TRP A 139 2.93 -7.90 5.63
C TRP A 139 1.47 -7.80 6.07
N ILE A 140 0.64 -8.69 5.53
CA ILE A 140 -0.76 -8.89 5.90
C ILE A 140 -0.86 -10.12 6.82
N THR A 141 -1.52 -9.97 7.96
CA THR A 141 -1.63 -11.00 9.01
C THR A 141 -3.06 -11.16 9.53
N ASP A 142 -3.47 -12.38 9.93
CA ASP A 142 -4.72 -12.63 10.70
C ASP A 142 -4.44 -12.57 12.22
N GLU A 143 -3.21 -12.30 12.62
CA GLU A 143 -2.82 -12.15 14.02
C GLU A 143 -3.24 -10.79 14.56
N ILE A 144 -3.68 -10.75 15.82
CA ILE A 144 -4.07 -9.50 16.48
C ILE A 144 -2.82 -8.72 16.86
N LEU A 145 -2.67 -7.52 16.32
CA LEU A 145 -1.54 -6.65 16.64
C LEU A 145 -1.68 -6.10 18.07
N ALA A 146 -0.56 -6.06 18.79
CA ALA A 146 -0.54 -5.49 20.13
C ALA A 146 0.78 -4.81 20.53
N HIS A 147 0.67 -3.83 21.42
CA HIS A 147 1.77 -3.34 22.25
C HIS A 147 1.50 -3.76 23.71
N GLY A 148 2.14 -4.83 24.15
CA GLY A 148 1.85 -5.47 25.42
C GLY A 148 0.46 -6.11 25.44
N ARG A 149 -0.54 -5.37 25.93
CA ARG A 149 -1.96 -5.80 25.98
C ARG A 149 -2.92 -4.88 25.21
N ASP A 150 -2.42 -3.76 24.69
CA ASP A 150 -3.22 -2.85 23.88
C ASP A 150 -3.33 -3.40 22.46
N THR A 151 -4.56 -3.52 21.95
CA THR A 151 -4.91 -4.09 20.64
C THR A 151 -5.65 -3.08 19.75
N SER A 152 -5.51 -1.78 20.05
CA SER A 152 -6.15 -0.71 19.29
C SER A 152 -5.47 -0.43 17.94
N THR A 153 -4.24 -0.92 17.77
CA THR A 153 -3.44 -0.76 16.56
C THR A 153 -3.83 -1.83 15.54
N ASN A 154 -4.15 -1.40 14.32
CA ASN A 154 -4.60 -2.32 13.25
C ASN A 154 -3.59 -2.38 12.09
N GLY A 155 -2.55 -1.55 12.15
CA GLY A 155 -1.44 -1.48 11.21
C GLY A 155 -0.30 -0.69 11.82
N VAL A 156 0.93 -0.95 11.37
CA VAL A 156 2.11 -0.20 11.80
C VAL A 156 3.14 -0.08 10.68
N SER A 157 3.82 1.05 10.63
CA SER A 157 4.80 1.39 9.60
C SER A 157 5.76 2.45 10.12
N TYR A 158 7.05 2.36 9.78
CA TYR A 158 7.97 3.48 10.01
C TYR A 158 7.58 4.71 9.18
N ILE A 159 7.73 5.89 9.76
CA ILE A 159 7.44 7.17 9.10
C ILE A 159 8.65 7.64 8.29
N GLY A 160 8.44 8.13 7.06
CA GLY A 160 9.47 8.79 6.26
C GLY A 160 10.62 7.88 5.79
N MET A 161 10.41 6.56 5.85
CA MET A 161 11.40 5.55 5.44
C MET A 161 11.20 5.07 4.01
N ALA A 162 10.56 5.87 3.15
CA ALA A 162 10.49 5.59 1.73
C ALA A 162 11.91 5.44 1.15
N CYS A 163 12.14 4.39 0.37
CA CYS A 163 13.43 4.07 -0.26
C CYS A 163 14.60 3.85 0.73
N THR A 164 14.33 3.50 1.99
CA THR A 164 15.35 3.08 2.96
C THR A 164 15.18 1.61 3.33
N ASN A 165 16.03 1.11 4.23
CA ASN A 165 15.90 -0.23 4.80
C ASN A 165 14.61 -0.42 5.62
N GLY A 166 13.94 0.66 6.06
CA GLY A 166 12.68 0.63 6.81
C GLY A 166 11.43 0.65 5.93
N LYS A 167 11.52 0.19 4.68
CA LYS A 167 10.44 0.20 3.69
C LYS A 167 9.41 -0.92 3.88
N VAL A 168 8.94 -1.09 5.12
CA VAL A 168 8.00 -2.15 5.49
C VAL A 168 6.82 -1.66 6.32
N SER A 169 5.72 -2.40 6.28
CA SER A 169 4.56 -2.22 7.16
C SER A 169 3.91 -3.55 7.52
N ILE A 170 3.17 -3.56 8.63
CA ILE A 170 2.31 -4.67 9.05
C ILE A 170 0.87 -4.18 9.01
N VAL A 171 -0.06 -5.01 8.54
CA VAL A 171 -1.49 -4.74 8.50
C VAL A 171 -2.24 -5.95 9.04
N GLU A 172 -3.06 -5.73 10.07
CA GLU A 172 -4.04 -6.70 10.54
C GLU A 172 -5.17 -6.82 9.52
N ASP A 173 -5.46 -8.04 9.09
CA ASP A 173 -6.46 -8.31 8.08
C ASP A 173 -7.85 -8.49 8.71
N TYR A 174 -8.78 -7.63 8.28
CA TYR A 174 -10.19 -7.71 8.66
C TYR A 174 -11.04 -8.46 7.65
N TYR A 175 -10.49 -8.86 6.50
CA TYR A 175 -11.19 -9.56 5.42
C TYR A 175 -12.41 -8.78 4.91
N THR A 176 -12.28 -7.46 4.94
CA THR A 176 -13.28 -6.49 4.47
C THR A 176 -12.55 -5.38 3.72
N GLY A 177 -13.30 -4.44 3.13
CA GLY A 177 -12.72 -3.23 2.54
C GLY A 177 -11.91 -2.37 3.53
N ARG A 178 -12.01 -2.64 4.84
CA ARG A 178 -11.19 -1.98 5.88
C ARG A 178 -9.69 -2.29 5.70
N THR A 179 -9.33 -3.51 5.31
CA THR A 179 -7.92 -3.91 5.14
C THR A 179 -7.22 -3.02 4.11
N GLY A 180 -7.88 -2.73 2.98
CA GLY A 180 -7.34 -1.82 1.96
C GLY A 180 -7.17 -0.38 2.44
N HIS A 181 -8.06 0.11 3.31
CA HIS A 181 -7.90 1.42 3.93
C HIS A 181 -6.68 1.46 4.86
N ILE A 182 -6.54 0.47 5.74
CA ILE A 182 -5.40 0.40 6.67
C ILE A 182 -4.09 0.28 5.86
N ALA A 183 -4.06 -0.61 4.86
CA ALA A 183 -2.92 -0.73 3.95
C ALA A 183 -2.52 0.60 3.30
N ALA A 184 -3.49 1.39 2.83
CA ALA A 184 -3.22 2.70 2.26
C ALA A 184 -2.67 3.69 3.30
N HIS A 185 -3.20 3.68 4.52
CA HIS A 185 -2.71 4.50 5.63
C HIS A 185 -1.25 4.16 5.99
N GLU A 186 -0.93 2.88 6.15
CA GLU A 186 0.42 2.42 6.48
C GLU A 186 1.44 2.70 5.38
N LEU A 187 1.03 2.61 4.12
CA LEU A 187 1.86 3.03 2.99
C LEU A 187 2.05 4.55 2.97
N GLY A 188 1.01 5.32 3.34
CA GLY A 188 1.04 6.78 3.46
C GLY A 188 2.09 7.28 4.45
N HIS A 189 2.29 6.58 5.57
CA HIS A 189 3.34 6.91 6.54
C HIS A 189 4.76 6.99 5.92
N LYS A 190 5.05 6.23 4.86
CA LYS A 190 6.36 6.26 4.18
C LYS A 190 6.63 7.57 3.47
N TYR A 191 5.59 8.16 2.91
CA TYR A 191 5.66 9.41 2.15
C TYR A 191 5.27 10.62 3.01
N ALA A 192 5.11 10.43 4.32
CA ALA A 192 4.61 11.41 5.29
C ALA A 192 3.24 11.98 4.89
N PHE A 193 2.44 11.20 4.15
CA PHE A 193 1.05 11.52 3.90
C PHE A 193 0.25 11.19 5.16
N TYR A 194 -0.47 12.17 5.69
CA TYR A 194 -1.43 11.97 6.77
C TYR A 194 -2.81 11.80 6.15
N PHE A 195 -3.37 10.59 6.26
CA PHE A 195 -4.74 10.24 5.88
C PHE A 195 -5.66 10.24 7.10
#